data_AF-K2AMX3-F1
#
_entry.id   AF-K2AMX3-F1
#
_cell.length_a   1.000
_cell.length_b   1.000
_cell.length_c   1.000
_cell.angle_alpha   90.00
_cell.angle_beta   90.00
_cell.angle_gamma   90.00
#
_symmetry.space_group_name_H-M   'P 1'
#
loop_
_entity.id
_entity.type
_entity.pdbx_description
1 polymer ?
#
loop_
_entity_poly.entity_id
_entity_poly.type
_entity_poly.pdbx_seq_one_letter_code
_entity_poly.pdbx_strand_id
1 'polypeptide(L)' 'MKLDELLQKKLKAEERLRRLMIGYRGVVHESAASELRHSEVKVMESYLESLTKEIEKLEKTEGKRARSLTG' A
#
# COMPACT_ATOMS: atom_id res chain seq x y z
N MET A 1 -11.13 14.96 1.32
CA MET A 1 -9.94 15.21 2.16
C MET A 1 -9.33 13.92 2.70
N LYS A 2 -9.98 13.09 3.52
CA LYS A 2 -9.37 11.84 4.00
C LYS A 2 -9.09 10.77 2.91
N LEU A 3 -9.98 10.62 1.93
CA LEU A 3 -9.76 9.68 0.81
C LEU A 3 -8.58 10.12 -0.07
N ASP A 4 -8.52 11.41 -0.40
CA ASP A 4 -7.43 11.99 -1.20
C ASP A 4 -6.07 11.81 -0.52
N GLU A 5 -6.00 12.00 0.80
CA GLU A 5 -4.77 11.77 1.58
C GLU A 5 -4.30 10.31 1.50
N LEU A 6 -5.22 9.35 1.58
CA LEU A 6 -4.89 7.93 1.49
C LEU A 6 -4.43 7.56 0.07
N LEU A 7 -5.06 8.12 -0.96
CA LEU A 7 -4.62 7.94 -2.35
C LEU A 7 -3.21 8.51 -2.57
N GLN A 8 -2.90 9.69 -2.02
CA GLN A 8 -1.56 10.27 -2.08
C GLN A 8 -0.52 9.44 -1.33
N LYS A 9 -0.87 8.90 -0.14
CA LYS A 9 0.00 7.98 0.61
C LYS A 9 0.26 6.71 -0.18
N LYS A 10 -0.77 6.14 -0.80
CA LYS A 10 -0.67 4.95 -1.66
C LYS A 10 0.26 5.21 -2.84
N LEU A 11 0.09 6.31 -3.57
CA LEU A 11 0.96 6.68 -4.70
C LEU A 11 2.45 6.78 -4.29
N LYS A 12 2.73 7.44 -3.16
CA LYS A 12 4.10 7.56 -2.63
C LYS A 12 4.69 6.20 -2.23
N ALA A 13 3.87 5.34 -1.61
CA ALA A 13 4.27 4.01 -1.22
C ALA A 13 4.54 3.10 -2.43
N GLU A 14 3.72 3.19 -3.48
CA GLU A 14 3.92 2.47 -4.74
C GLU A 14 5.22 2.91 -5.44
N GLU A 15 5.49 4.22 -5.46
CA GLU A 15 6.74 4.75 -6.02
C GLU A 15 7.96 4.25 -5.24
N ARG A 16 7.87 4.23 -3.91
CA ARG A 16 8.93 3.67 -3.06
C ARG A 16 9.13 2.17 -3.30
N LEU A 17 8.06 1.39 -3.38
CA LEU A 17 8.14 -0.03 -3.69
C LEU A 17 8.78 -0.25 -5.06
N ARG A 18 8.37 0.51 -6.09
CA ARG A 18 8.99 0.45 -7.43
C ARG A 18 10.51 0.65 -7.36
N ARG A 19 10.98 1.61 -6.57
CA ARG A 19 12.42 1.85 -6.35
C ARG A 19 13.10 0.67 -5.65
N LEU A 20 12.52 0.12 -4.59
CA LEU A 20 13.08 -1.04 -3.87
C LEU A 20 13.15 -2.30 -4.75
N MET A 21 12.20 -2.44 -5.67
CA MET A 21 12.16 -3.56 -6.61
C MET A 21 13.23 -3.48 -7.70
N ILE A 22 13.90 -2.34 -7.91
CA ILE A 22 14.98 -2.22 -8.90
C ILE A 22 16.16 -3.13 -8.49
N GLY A 23 16.43 -4.12 -9.33
CA GLY A 23 17.49 -5.10 -9.12
C GLY A 23 17.19 -6.11 -8.00
N TYR A 24 15.99 -6.09 -7.42
CA TYR A 24 15.56 -7.08 -6.44
C TYR A 24 15.10 -8.37 -7.16
N ARG A 25 15.69 -9.51 -6.79
CA ARG A 25 15.44 -10.82 -7.41
C ARG A 25 14.93 -11.87 -6.42
N GLY A 26 14.48 -11.43 -5.24
CA GLY A 26 14.16 -12.32 -4.12
C GLY A 26 15.22 -12.27 -3.03
N VAL A 27 15.08 -13.16 -2.05
CA VAL A 27 16.00 -13.28 -0.92
C VAL A 27 17.13 -14.24 -1.27
N VAL A 28 18.37 -13.77 -1.16
CA VAL A 28 19.55 -14.62 -1.10
C VAL A 28 19.81 -14.90 0.37
N HIS A 29 19.38 -16.08 0.81
CA HIS A 29 19.73 -16.60 2.13
C HIS A 29 21.25 -16.69 2.21
N GLU A 30 21.86 -16.30 3.33
CA GLU A 30 23.31 -16.09 3.57
C GLU A 30 23.82 -14.66 3.32
N SER A 31 22.97 -13.74 2.85
CA SER A 31 23.32 -12.32 2.77
C SER A 31 22.40 -11.48 3.64
N ALA A 32 22.95 -10.95 4.75
CA ALA A 32 22.22 -10.03 5.63
C ALA A 32 21.65 -8.83 4.85
N ALA A 33 22.40 -8.30 3.89
CA ALA A 33 21.93 -7.21 3.03
C ALA A 33 20.73 -7.63 2.15
N SER A 34 20.74 -8.86 1.64
CA SER A 34 19.61 -9.38 0.85
C SER A 34 18.38 -9.64 1.71
N GLU A 35 18.55 -10.15 2.93
CA GLU A 35 17.47 -10.42 3.86
C GLU A 35 16.81 -9.12 4.34
N LEU A 36 17.60 -8.09 4.62
CA LEU A 36 17.10 -6.75 4.94
C LEU A 36 16.30 -6.17 3.78
N ARG A 37 16.84 -6.23 2.55
CA ARG A 37 16.11 -5.75 1.36
C ARG A 37 14.81 -6.53 1.13
N HIS A 38 14.81 -7.84 1.33
CA HIS A 38 13.60 -8.66 1.26
C HIS A 38 12.55 -8.22 2.29
N SER A 39 12.97 -8.03 3.54
CA SER A 39 12.11 -7.55 4.63
C SER A 39 11.51 -6.18 4.31
N GLU A 40 12.32 -5.24 3.80
CA GLU A 40 11.86 -3.92 3.39
C GLU A 40 10.80 -3.97 2.28
N VAL A 41 11.01 -4.82 1.27
CA VAL A 41 10.02 -5.06 0.20
C VAL A 41 8.72 -5.60 0.80
N LYS A 42 8.79 -6.60 1.68
CA LYS A 42 7.62 -7.21 2.31
C LYS A 42 6.83 -6.23 3.17
N VAL A 43 7.51 -5.42 3.98
CA VAL A 43 6.88 -4.35 4.78
C VAL A 43 6.15 -3.36 3.88
N MET A 44 6.77 -2.95 2.76
CA MET A 44 6.14 -2.04 1.81
C MET A 44 4.93 -2.65 1.11
N GLU A 45 4.98 -3.93 0.73
CA GLU A 45 3.83 -4.66 0.18
C GLU A 45 2.66 -4.70 1.19
N SER A 46 2.92 -5.07 2.44
CA SER A 46 1.89 -5.10 3.49
C SER A 46 1.32 -3.72 3.80
N TYR A 47 2.14 -2.67 3.74
CA TYR A 47 1.69 -1.30 3.91
C TYR A 47 0.72 -0.86 2.79
N LEU A 48 1.05 -1.18 1.53
CA LEU A 48 0.19 -0.90 0.38
C LEU A 48 -1.14 -1.67 0.43
N GLU A 49 -1.10 -2.93 0.88
CA GLU A 49 -2.30 -3.73 1.09
C GLU A 49 -3.21 -3.08 2.14
N SER A 50 -2.63 -2.64 3.25
CA SER A 50 -3.38 -1.96 4.33
C SER A 50 -4.02 -0.66 3.85
N LEU A 51 -3.27 0.17 3.11
CA LEU A 51 -3.81 1.40 2.51
C LEU A 51 -4.94 1.11 1.52
N THR A 52 -4.80 0.09 0.69
CA THR A 52 -5.82 -0.30 -0.28
C THR A 52 -7.10 -0.74 0.41
N LYS A 53 -7.00 -1.57 1.46
CA LYS A 53 -8.15 -1.98 2.29
C LYS A 53 -8.84 -0.79 2.96
N GLU A 54 -8.07 0.18 3.46
CA GLU A 54 -8.64 1.39 4.08
C GLU A 54 -9.40 2.24 3.06
N ILE A 55 -8.82 2.45 1.87
CA ILE A 55 -9.45 3.16 0.75
C ILE A 55 -10.77 2.49 0.37
N GLU A 56 -10.76 1.18 0.11
CA GLU A 56 -11.97 0.44 -0.26
C GLU A 56 -13.07 0.51 0.80
N LYS A 57 -12.68 0.46 2.09
CA LYS A 57 -13.62 0.58 3.21
C LYS A 57 -14.27 1.97 3.23
N LEU A 58 -13.48 3.01 3.01
CA LEU A 58 -13.98 4.39 2.97
C LEU A 58 -14.89 4.61 1.76
N GLU A 59 -14.50 4.17 0.57
CA GLU A 59 -15.32 4.26 -0.65
C GLU A 59 -16.66 3.54 -0.48
N LYS A 60 -16.66 2.35 0.12
CA LYS A 60 -17.90 1.62 0.44
C LYS A 60 -18.76 2.37 1.45
N THR A 61 -18.15 3.03 2.43
CA THR A 61 -18.87 3.79 3.46
C THR A 61 -19.52 5.04 2.86
N GLU A 62 -18.77 5.82 2.09
CA GLU A 62 -19.26 7.02 1.40
C GLU A 62 -20.34 6.66 0.37
N GLY A 63 -20.14 5.57 -0.39
CA GLY A 63 -21.15 5.08 -1.33
C GLY A 63 -22.43 4.56 -0.67
N LYS A 64 -22.37 4.04 0.57
CA LYS A 64 -23.58 3.69 1.35
C LYS A 64 -24.30 4.93 1.87
N ARG A 65 -23.56 5.95 2.30
CA ARG A 65 -24.10 7.22 2.80
C ARG A 65 -24.87 8.00 1.72
N ALA A 66 -24.39 7.95 0.48
CA ALA A 66 -25.09 8.54 -0.66
C ALA A 66 -26.46 7.90 -0.92
N ARG A 67 -26.61 6.58 -0.72
CA ARG A 67 -27.87 5.84 -0.92
C ARG A 67 -28.90 6.02 0.20
N SER A 68 -28.46 6.32 1.43
CA SER A 68 -29.35 6.53 2.58
C SER A 68 -29.95 7.94 2.65
N LEU A 69 -29.44 8.89 1.86
CA LEU A 69 -29.91 10.29 1.85
C LEU A 69 -30.96 10.56 0.76
N THR A 70 -31.23 9.58 -0.11
CA THR A 70 -32.20 9.66 -1.20
C THR A 70 -33.45 8.80 -0.96
N GLY A 71 -33.65 8.32 0.28
CA GLY A 71 -34.76 7.46 0.68
C GLY A 71 -35.68 8.13 1.68
#